data_AF-A0A2T5IGS4-F1
#
_entry.id   AF-A0A2T5IGS4-F1
#
_cell.length_a   1.000
_cell.length_b   1.000
_cell.length_c   1.000
_cell.angle_alpha   90.00
_cell.angle_beta   90.00
_cell.angle_gamma   90.00
#
_symmetry.space_group_name_H-M   'P 1'
#
loop_
_entity.id
_entity.type
_entity.pdbx_description
1 polymer ?
#
loop_
_entity_poly.entity_id
_entity_poly.type
_entity_poly.pdbx_seq_one_letter_code
_entity_poly.pdbx_strand_id
1 'polypeptide(L)'
;MWQDSSHTPPLDFLFSHGGRVLEFRRRRHRIFGFLINLPIVSYYEVGTLLTPTHAHSALMGVFGMLAIALTVFVLRETSDDAHWEGIEKYVKISFWGTNIGLAMMVAMSLFPAGVLQVWDVVQNGYWHARSLEYIGNDRSHFVEWLRLPGDLVFILFGSLPLAITAVKAYLGVREEPSGY
;
A
#
# COMPACT_ATOMS: atom_id res chain seq x y z
N MET A 1 15.07 -35.25 22.42
CA MET A 1 14.33 -34.29 23.26
C MET A 1 14.14 -32.99 22.47
N TRP A 2 13.33 -33.05 21.41
CA TRP A 2 12.94 -31.89 20.58
C TRP A 2 11.65 -32.28 19.85
N GLN A 3 10.54 -32.23 20.59
CA GLN A 3 9.19 -32.37 20.08
C GLN A 3 8.26 -31.63 21.05
N ASP A 4 8.09 -30.33 20.83
CA ASP A 4 6.81 -29.68 21.08
C ASP A 4 6.58 -28.68 19.95
N SER A 5 5.63 -29.06 19.11
CA SER A 5 5.14 -28.38 17.93
C SER A 5 3.70 -27.98 18.23
N SER A 6 3.49 -26.79 18.79
CA SER A 6 2.11 -26.31 19.02
C SER A 6 1.90 -24.80 19.15
N HIS A 7 2.94 -23.96 19.27
CA HIS A 7 2.74 -22.52 19.51
C HIS A 7 3.66 -21.58 18.72
N THR A 8 3.56 -21.54 17.39
CA THR A 8 4.02 -20.37 16.60
C THR A 8 3.10 -20.03 15.41
N PRO A 9 1.83 -19.62 15.60
CA PRO A 9 0.90 -19.34 14.49
C PRO A 9 0.98 -17.99 13.70
N PRO A 10 1.78 -16.93 14.01
CA PRO A 10 1.63 -15.63 13.32
C PRO A 10 2.50 -15.38 12.08
N LEU A 11 3.81 -15.72 12.14
CA LEU A 11 4.75 -15.47 11.05
C LEU A 11 4.44 -16.34 9.82
N ASP A 12 3.95 -17.57 10.05
CA ASP A 12 3.48 -18.45 8.99
C ASP A 12 2.28 -17.87 8.23
N PHE A 13 1.43 -17.04 8.82
CA PHE A 13 0.36 -16.36 8.08
C PHE A 13 0.93 -15.32 7.11
N LEU A 14 1.86 -14.48 7.59
CA LEU A 14 2.56 -13.48 6.77
C LEU A 14 3.45 -14.13 5.70
N PHE A 15 4.06 -15.28 5.96
CA PHE A 15 4.89 -16.00 4.98
C PHE A 15 4.07 -16.90 4.02
N SER A 16 3.07 -17.64 4.49
CA SER A 16 2.24 -18.54 3.65
C SER A 16 1.21 -17.79 2.78
N HIS A 17 0.67 -16.68 3.28
CA HIS A 17 -0.23 -15.81 2.51
C HIS A 17 0.56 -14.69 1.85
N GLY A 18 1.62 -14.17 2.49
CA GLY A 18 2.50 -13.20 1.86
C GLY A 18 3.27 -13.78 0.69
N GLY A 19 3.71 -15.05 0.67
CA GLY A 19 4.35 -15.66 -0.50
C GLY A 19 3.45 -15.65 -1.75
N ARG A 20 2.19 -16.07 -1.60
CA ARG A 20 1.19 -16.06 -2.69
C ARG A 20 0.76 -14.64 -3.09
N VAL A 21 0.62 -13.73 -2.12
CA VAL A 21 0.31 -12.32 -2.38
C VAL A 21 1.50 -11.58 -3.01
N LEU A 22 2.74 -11.92 -2.63
CA LEU A 22 3.99 -11.36 -3.14
C LEU A 22 4.26 -11.84 -4.56
N GLU A 23 3.92 -13.08 -4.89
CA GLU A 23 4.01 -13.61 -6.26
C GLU A 23 2.96 -12.98 -7.20
N PHE A 24 1.72 -12.81 -6.72
CA PHE A 24 0.68 -12.04 -7.41
C PHE A 24 1.04 -10.54 -7.51
N ARG A 25 1.72 -9.99 -6.49
CA ARG A 25 2.26 -8.61 -6.47
C ARG A 25 3.37 -8.42 -7.49
N ARG A 26 4.36 -9.32 -7.55
CA ARG A 26 5.48 -9.28 -8.49
C ARG A 26 5.02 -9.19 -9.95
N ARG A 27 3.80 -9.66 -10.26
CA ARG A 27 3.17 -9.48 -11.58
C ARG A 27 2.54 -8.10 -11.76
N ARG A 28 1.86 -7.52 -10.75
CA ARG A 28 1.19 -6.20 -10.85
C ARG A 28 2.14 -5.01 -11.04
N HIS A 29 3.29 -4.97 -10.35
CA HIS A 29 4.25 -3.85 -10.51
C HIS A 29 4.86 -3.82 -11.91
N ARG A 30 5.06 -5.00 -12.52
CA ARG A 30 5.55 -5.12 -13.89
C ARG A 30 4.54 -4.61 -14.90
N ILE A 31 3.23 -4.75 -14.68
CA ILE A 31 2.21 -4.32 -15.63
C ILE A 31 2.08 -2.79 -15.65
N PHE A 32 1.94 -2.14 -14.48
CA PHE A 32 1.84 -0.68 -14.41
C PHE A 32 3.17 0.03 -14.72
N GLY A 33 4.31 -0.57 -14.34
CA GLY A 33 5.64 -0.06 -14.68
C GLY A 33 6.03 -0.27 -16.15
N PHE A 34 5.51 -1.32 -16.81
CA PHE A 34 5.69 -1.53 -18.25
C PHE A 34 4.84 -0.54 -19.06
N LEU A 35 3.60 -0.28 -18.63
CA LEU A 35 2.69 0.65 -19.33
C LEU A 35 3.32 2.04 -19.54
N ILE A 36 3.96 2.59 -18.50
CA ILE A 36 4.59 3.92 -18.52
C ILE A 36 5.98 3.97 -19.17
N ASN A 37 6.60 2.82 -19.46
CA ASN A 37 7.99 2.72 -19.96
C ASN A 37 8.05 2.46 -21.47
N LEU A 38 6.92 2.16 -22.14
CA LEU A 38 6.90 2.13 -23.60
C LEU A 38 7.23 3.54 -24.14
N PRO A 39 8.24 3.71 -25.01
CA PRO A 39 8.68 5.04 -25.47
C PRO A 39 7.57 5.88 -26.10
N ILE A 40 6.65 5.24 -26.82
CA ILE A 40 5.49 5.89 -27.44
C ILE A 40 4.45 6.37 -26.42
N VAL A 41 4.30 5.65 -25.31
CA VAL A 41 3.34 5.94 -24.24
C VAL A 41 3.93 7.00 -23.30
N SER A 42 5.20 6.86 -22.95
CA SER A 42 5.95 7.83 -22.14
C SER A 42 5.95 9.23 -22.77
N TYR A 43 6.03 9.33 -24.10
CA TYR A 43 5.96 10.60 -24.81
C TYR A 43 4.66 11.40 -24.51
N TYR A 44 3.53 10.72 -24.28
CA TYR A 44 2.24 11.33 -23.96
C TYR A 44 1.94 11.35 -22.46
N GLU A 45 2.64 10.54 -21.66
CA GLU A 45 2.34 10.34 -20.23
C GLU A 45 3.31 11.03 -19.25
N VAL A 46 4.47 11.50 -19.71
CA VAL A 46 5.44 12.19 -18.84
C VAL A 46 4.77 13.39 -18.14
N GLY A 47 4.70 13.34 -16.81
CA GLY A 47 4.10 14.40 -15.99
C GLY A 47 2.57 14.37 -15.88
N THR A 48 1.92 13.26 -16.24
CA THR A 48 0.47 13.04 -16.10
C THR A 48 0.12 12.13 -14.90
N LEU A 49 -1.17 11.97 -14.59
CA LEU A 49 -1.71 11.21 -13.45
C LEU A 49 -1.34 9.71 -13.44
N LEU A 50 -0.80 9.16 -14.54
CA LEU A 50 -0.22 7.81 -14.57
C LEU A 50 1.12 7.69 -13.84
N THR A 51 1.88 8.78 -13.73
CA THR A 51 3.13 8.79 -12.95
C THR A 51 2.86 8.60 -11.45
N PRO A 52 1.94 9.35 -10.81
CA PRO A 52 1.49 9.07 -9.45
C PRO A 52 0.92 7.65 -9.27
N THR A 53 0.19 7.13 -10.25
CA THR A 53 -0.37 5.77 -10.23
C THR A 53 0.73 4.73 -10.07
N HIS A 54 1.77 4.82 -10.91
CA HIS A 54 2.94 3.96 -10.80
C HIS A 54 3.67 4.19 -9.47
N ALA A 55 3.94 5.45 -9.10
CA ALA A 55 4.67 5.79 -7.88
C ALA A 55 4.02 5.21 -6.62
N HIS A 56 2.70 5.33 -6.46
CA HIS A 56 1.98 4.75 -5.31
C HIS A 56 2.02 3.22 -5.34
N SER A 57 1.80 2.61 -6.51
CA SER A 57 1.82 1.14 -6.66
C SER A 57 3.22 0.52 -6.43
N ALA A 58 4.28 1.23 -6.75
CA ALA A 58 5.67 0.78 -6.60
C ALA A 58 6.22 1.12 -5.21
N LEU A 59 6.11 2.38 -4.78
CA LEU A 59 6.65 2.82 -3.49
C LEU A 59 5.93 2.14 -2.33
N MET A 60 4.60 2.29 -2.25
CA MET A 60 3.86 1.68 -1.15
C MET A 60 3.70 0.17 -1.36
N GLY A 61 3.46 -0.27 -2.60
CA GLY A 61 3.23 -1.69 -2.88
C GLY A 61 4.45 -2.58 -2.70
N VAL A 62 5.68 -2.08 -2.89
CA VAL A 62 6.93 -2.84 -2.73
C VAL A 62 7.68 -2.38 -1.48
N PHE A 63 8.16 -1.13 -1.45
CA PHE A 63 8.99 -0.65 -0.35
C PHE A 63 8.21 -0.50 0.96
N GLY A 64 6.99 0.03 0.91
CA GLY A 64 6.15 0.17 2.10
C GLY A 64 5.80 -1.16 2.75
N MET A 65 5.55 -2.19 1.94
CA MET A 65 5.27 -3.54 2.46
C MET A 65 6.50 -4.25 2.98
N LEU A 66 7.66 -4.03 2.34
CA LEU A 66 8.93 -4.49 2.87
C LEU A 66 9.21 -3.86 4.23
N ALA A 67 8.98 -2.56 4.37
CA ALA A 67 9.12 -1.86 5.64
C ALA A 67 8.20 -2.46 6.72
N ILE A 68 6.91 -2.67 6.41
CA ILE A 68 5.96 -3.31 7.34
C ILE A 68 6.44 -4.71 7.74
N ALA A 69 6.90 -5.52 6.77
CA ALA A 69 7.38 -6.87 7.05
C ALA A 69 8.61 -6.87 7.98
N LEU A 70 9.56 -5.96 7.74
CA LEU A 70 10.74 -5.80 8.60
C LEU A 70 10.38 -5.29 9.99
N THR A 71 9.46 -4.33 10.10
CA THR A 71 8.96 -3.86 11.39
C THR A 71 8.32 -4.99 12.18
N VAL A 72 7.43 -5.78 11.57
CA VAL A 72 6.78 -6.91 12.23
C VAL A 72 7.79 -7.99 12.63
N PHE A 73 8.81 -8.24 11.81
CA PHE A 73 9.90 -9.16 12.13
C PHE A 73 10.65 -8.72 13.39
N VAL A 74 11.11 -7.46 13.44
CA VAL A 74 11.80 -6.93 14.62
C VAL A 74 10.90 -6.95 15.85
N LEU A 75 9.62 -6.59 15.71
CA LEU A 75 8.66 -6.63 16.81
C LEU A 75 8.42 -8.04 17.35
N ARG A 76 8.44 -9.07 16.49
CA ARG A 76 8.27 -10.45 16.92
C ARG A 76 9.48 -10.94 17.73
N GLU A 77 10.68 -10.59 17.32
CA GLU A 77 11.91 -10.99 18.02
C GLU A 77 12.12 -10.25 19.36
N THR A 78 11.47 -9.10 19.55
CA THR A 78 11.64 -8.24 20.74
C THR A 78 10.48 -8.29 21.73
N SER A 79 9.37 -8.97 21.40
CA SER A 79 8.17 -9.01 22.25
C SER A 79 7.90 -10.40 22.80
N ASP A 80 7.55 -10.48 24.07
CA ASP A 80 7.05 -11.71 24.71
C ASP A 80 5.71 -12.18 24.11
N ASP A 81 5.46 -13.49 24.17
CA ASP A 81 4.27 -14.13 23.61
C ASP A 81 2.96 -13.58 24.20
N ALA A 82 2.96 -13.17 25.47
CA ALA A 82 1.78 -12.58 26.14
C ALA A 82 1.37 -11.21 25.54
N HIS A 83 2.34 -10.39 25.12
CA HIS A 83 2.07 -9.10 24.49
C HIS A 83 1.76 -9.23 22.99
N TRP A 84 2.25 -10.31 22.37
CA TRP A 84 2.12 -10.54 20.94
C TRP A 84 0.67 -10.80 20.48
N GLU A 85 -0.14 -11.57 21.24
CA GLU A 85 -1.53 -11.87 20.86
C GLU A 85 -2.41 -10.62 20.69
N GLY A 86 -2.10 -9.57 21.46
CA GLY A 86 -2.76 -8.27 21.37
C GLY A 86 -2.34 -7.49 20.12
N ILE A 87 -1.07 -7.60 19.71
CA ILE A 87 -0.47 -6.86 18.59
C ILE A 87 -0.79 -7.52 17.24
N GLU A 88 -0.80 -8.85 17.17
CA GLU A 88 -1.00 -9.61 15.93
C GLU A 88 -2.29 -9.22 15.20
N LYS A 89 -3.36 -8.95 15.95
CA LYS A 89 -4.66 -8.56 15.40
C LYS A 89 -4.57 -7.25 14.60
N TYR A 90 -3.83 -6.27 15.12
CA TYR A 90 -3.65 -4.97 14.47
C TYR A 90 -2.73 -5.08 13.24
N VAL A 91 -1.71 -5.94 13.29
CA VAL A 91 -0.83 -6.23 12.14
C VAL A 91 -1.63 -6.83 10.99
N LYS A 92 -2.51 -7.81 11.26
CA LYS A 92 -3.36 -8.44 10.24
C LYS A 92 -4.33 -7.44 9.61
N ILE A 93 -4.98 -6.62 10.43
CA ILE A 93 -5.90 -5.57 9.94
C ILE A 93 -5.13 -4.59 9.06
N SER A 94 -3.96 -4.13 9.51
CA SER A 94 -3.14 -3.23 8.71
C SER A 94 -2.69 -3.82 7.37
N PHE A 95 -2.25 -5.08 7.38
CA PHE A 95 -1.84 -5.75 6.16
C PHE A 95 -2.96 -5.73 5.12
N TRP A 96 -4.19 -6.05 5.52
CA TRP A 96 -5.33 -6.02 4.60
C TRP A 96 -5.76 -4.60 4.24
N GLY A 97 -5.79 -3.67 5.21
CA GLY A 97 -6.19 -2.29 4.98
C GLY A 97 -5.25 -1.53 4.04
N THR A 98 -3.94 -1.71 4.19
CA THR A 98 -2.95 -1.12 3.27
C THR A 98 -3.05 -1.71 1.86
N ASN A 99 -3.30 -3.01 1.72
CA ASN A 99 -3.46 -3.67 0.43
C ASN A 99 -4.76 -3.29 -0.29
N ILE A 100 -5.89 -3.35 0.42
CA ILE A 100 -7.21 -3.03 -0.12
C ILE A 100 -7.30 -1.54 -0.41
N GLY A 101 -6.85 -0.69 0.51
CA GLY A 101 -6.82 0.76 0.32
C GLY A 101 -5.98 1.16 -0.90
N LEU A 102 -4.78 0.61 -1.05
CA LEU A 102 -3.94 0.88 -2.22
C LEU A 102 -4.57 0.37 -3.52
N ALA A 103 -5.17 -0.82 -3.51
CA ALA A 103 -5.86 -1.35 -4.69
C ALA A 103 -7.05 -0.48 -5.08
N MET A 104 -7.81 0.00 -4.09
CA MET A 104 -8.97 0.86 -4.27
C MET A 104 -8.58 2.24 -4.82
N MET A 105 -7.56 2.89 -4.26
CA MET A 105 -7.03 4.16 -4.77
C MET A 105 -6.60 4.05 -6.24
N VAL A 106 -5.87 2.97 -6.57
CA VAL A 106 -5.37 2.75 -7.93
C VAL A 106 -6.52 2.47 -8.89
N ALA A 107 -7.45 1.59 -8.54
CA ALA A 107 -8.53 1.17 -9.44
C ALA A 107 -9.63 2.22 -9.63
N MET A 108 -9.99 2.96 -8.57
CA MET A 108 -11.14 3.87 -8.59
C MET A 108 -10.82 5.27 -9.08
N SER A 109 -9.58 5.74 -8.91
CA SER A 109 -9.21 7.12 -9.22
C SER A 109 -7.99 7.22 -10.10
N LEU A 110 -6.84 6.77 -9.62
CA LEU A 110 -5.54 7.02 -10.26
C LEU A 110 -5.44 6.42 -11.66
N PHE A 111 -5.87 5.17 -11.84
CA PHE A 111 -5.90 4.51 -13.15
C PHE A 111 -6.91 5.14 -14.14
N PRO A 112 -8.21 5.28 -13.81
CA PRO A 112 -9.16 5.88 -14.73
C PRO A 112 -8.85 7.35 -15.05
N ALA A 113 -8.37 8.13 -14.07
CA ALA A 113 -7.94 9.52 -14.32
C ALA A 113 -6.75 9.56 -15.29
N GLY A 114 -5.79 8.65 -15.10
CA GLY A 114 -4.65 8.50 -15.99
C GLY A 114 -5.04 8.19 -17.44
N VAL A 115 -5.93 7.22 -17.65
CA VAL A 115 -6.42 6.85 -18.98
C VAL A 115 -7.18 8.00 -19.65
N LEU A 116 -8.04 8.69 -18.89
CA LEU A 116 -8.78 9.85 -19.41
C LEU A 116 -7.85 11.01 -19.78
N GLN A 117 -6.76 11.19 -19.04
CA GLN A 117 -5.78 12.24 -19.32
C GLN A 117 -4.98 11.93 -20.59
N VAL A 118 -4.56 10.68 -20.79
CA VAL A 118 -3.89 10.26 -22.03
C VAL A 118 -4.81 10.40 -23.24
N TRP A 119 -6.08 10.03 -23.09
CA TRP A 119 -7.06 10.20 -24.16
C TRP A 119 -7.19 11.67 -24.58
N ASP A 120 -7.22 12.59 -23.62
CA ASP A 120 -7.27 14.03 -23.90
C ASP A 120 -5.99 14.55 -24.56
N VAL A 121 -4.81 14.08 -24.12
CA VAL A 121 -3.53 14.39 -24.77
C VAL A 121 -3.53 13.98 -26.23
N VAL A 122 -4.07 12.80 -26.56
CA VAL A 122 -4.13 12.28 -27.94
C VAL A 122 -5.09 13.10 -28.82
N GLN A 123 -6.19 13.60 -28.26
CA GLN A 123 -7.20 14.35 -29.02
C GLN A 123 -6.87 15.85 -29.17
N ASN A 124 -6.47 16.49 -28.07
CA ASN A 124 -6.34 17.95 -27.97
C ASN A 124 -4.89 18.43 -27.81
N GLY A 125 -3.95 17.49 -27.64
CA GLY A 125 -2.53 17.78 -27.42
C GLY A 125 -2.17 17.94 -25.94
N TYR A 126 -0.87 17.82 -25.64
CA TYR A 126 -0.34 17.79 -24.27
C TYR A 126 -0.61 19.08 -23.47
N TRP A 127 -0.69 20.23 -24.14
CA TRP A 127 -0.94 21.52 -23.51
C TRP A 127 -2.36 21.60 -22.89
N HIS A 128 -3.35 20.96 -23.54
CA HIS A 128 -4.74 20.99 -23.11
C HIS A 128 -4.95 20.11 -21.87
N ALA A 129 -4.34 18.93 -21.83
CA ALA A 129 -4.43 18.00 -20.70
C ALA A 129 -3.78 18.52 -19.40
N ARG A 130 -3.00 19.61 -19.46
CA ARG A 130 -2.42 20.33 -18.31
C ARG A 130 -3.02 21.73 -18.12
N SER A 131 -4.03 22.09 -18.90
CA SER A 131 -4.75 23.34 -18.74
C SER A 131 -5.64 23.32 -17.49
N LEU A 132 -5.92 24.51 -16.94
CA LEU A 132 -6.89 24.66 -15.85
C LEU A 132 -8.30 24.25 -16.27
N GLU A 133 -8.61 24.31 -17.57
CA GLU A 133 -9.90 23.91 -18.13
C GLU A 133 -10.11 22.39 -18.06
N TYR A 134 -9.05 21.60 -18.26
CA TYR A 134 -9.10 20.15 -18.08
C TYR A 134 -9.14 19.75 -16.59
N ILE A 135 -8.31 20.40 -15.76
CA ILE A 135 -8.22 20.09 -14.32
C ILE A 135 -9.51 20.48 -13.59
N GLY A 136 -10.08 21.65 -13.92
CA GLY A 136 -11.31 22.16 -13.31
C GLY A 136 -12.60 21.56 -13.87
N ASN A 137 -12.52 20.60 -14.79
CA ASN A 137 -13.70 19.95 -15.36
C ASN A 137 -14.39 19.04 -14.33
N ASP A 138 -15.72 19.04 -14.30
CA ASP A 138 -16.55 18.21 -13.42
C ASP A 138 -16.17 16.72 -13.46
N ARG A 139 -15.74 16.21 -14.63
CA ARG A 139 -15.31 14.81 -14.77
C ARG A 139 -14.00 14.54 -14.03
N SER A 140 -13.04 15.45 -14.12
CA SER A 140 -11.74 15.35 -13.45
C SER A 140 -11.94 15.39 -11.93
N HIS A 141 -12.76 16.33 -11.46
CA HIS A 141 -13.14 16.41 -10.04
C HIS A 141 -13.89 15.17 -9.55
N PHE A 142 -14.81 14.61 -10.34
CA PHE A 142 -15.52 13.39 -9.94
C PHE A 142 -14.56 12.21 -9.71
N VAL A 143 -13.57 12.03 -10.59
CA VAL A 143 -12.57 10.96 -10.45
C VAL A 143 -11.60 11.23 -9.30
N GLU A 144 -11.29 12.49 -8.99
CA GLU A 144 -10.56 12.84 -7.76
C GLU A 144 -11.37 12.49 -6.50
N TRP A 145 -12.67 12.77 -6.48
CA TRP A 145 -13.53 12.43 -5.35
C TRP A 145 -13.65 10.92 -5.13
N LEU A 146 -13.65 10.12 -6.20
CA LEU A 146 -13.59 8.66 -6.14
C LEU A 146 -12.30 8.13 -5.49
N ARG A 147 -11.30 8.98 -5.26
CA ARG A 147 -10.09 8.62 -4.50
C ARG A 147 -10.33 8.55 -2.99
N LEU A 148 -11.20 9.42 -2.45
CA LEU A 148 -11.40 9.56 -1.00
C LEU A 148 -11.80 8.25 -0.29
N PRO A 149 -12.67 7.38 -0.85
CA PRO A 149 -12.97 6.09 -0.23
C PRO A 149 -11.73 5.20 -0.07
N GLY A 150 -10.85 5.16 -1.09
CA GLY A 150 -9.60 4.42 -1.04
C GLY A 150 -8.63 4.99 -0.01
N ASP A 151 -8.52 6.31 0.05
CA ASP A 151 -7.70 7.03 1.05
C ASP A 151 -8.18 6.74 2.48
N LEU A 152 -9.50 6.76 2.72
CA LEU A 152 -10.09 6.44 4.02
C LEU A 152 -9.79 5.00 4.44
N VAL A 153 -9.93 4.03 3.54
CA VAL A 153 -9.63 2.62 3.85
C VAL A 153 -8.15 2.43 4.19
N PHE A 154 -7.27 3.07 3.41
CA PHE A 154 -5.83 2.98 3.65
C PHE A 154 -5.41 3.60 4.99
N ILE A 155 -5.99 4.75 5.36
CA ILE A 155 -5.67 5.42 6.62
C ILE A 155 -6.27 4.64 7.80
N LEU A 156 -7.57 4.37 7.78
CA LEU A 156 -8.30 3.83 8.93
C LEU A 156 -7.96 2.38 9.22
N PHE A 157 -7.85 1.55 8.18
CA PHE A 157 -7.59 0.12 8.34
C PHE A 157 -6.14 -0.25 8.06
N GLY A 158 -5.36 0.62 7.42
CA GLY A 158 -3.95 0.37 7.11
C GLY A 158 -2.99 1.10 8.05
N SER A 159 -2.91 2.42 7.93
CA SER A 159 -1.92 3.25 8.64
C SER A 159 -2.17 3.34 10.15
N LEU A 160 -3.41 3.57 10.58
CA LEU A 160 -3.74 3.71 12.01
C LEU A 160 -3.43 2.44 12.82
N PRO A 161 -3.81 1.21 12.40
CA PRO A 161 -3.49 0.01 13.15
C PRO A 161 -1.98 -0.27 13.23
N LEU A 162 -1.20 0.11 12.21
CA LEU A 162 0.27 0.05 12.28
C LEU A 162 0.84 1.03 13.29
N ALA A 163 0.36 2.27 13.29
CA ALA A 163 0.79 3.26 14.26
C ALA A 163 0.48 2.82 15.69
N ILE A 164 -0.73 2.30 15.93
CA ILE A 164 -1.13 1.74 17.23
C ILE A 164 -0.22 0.57 17.62
N THR A 165 0.08 -0.32 16.67
CA THR A 165 1.00 -1.44 16.89
C THR A 165 2.40 -0.96 17.32
N ALA A 166 2.96 0.01 16.60
CA ALA A 166 4.27 0.55 16.91
C ALA A 166 4.31 1.23 18.29
N VAL A 167 3.27 1.99 18.64
CA VAL A 167 3.16 2.62 19.97
C VAL A 167 3.03 1.57 21.08
N LYS A 168 2.16 0.57 20.91
CA LYS A 168 1.98 -0.50 21.89
C LYS A 168 3.25 -1.31 22.09
N ALA A 169 3.94 -1.66 21.01
CA ALA A 169 5.21 -2.35 21.11
C ALA A 169 6.27 -1.51 21.83
N TYR A 170 6.36 -0.21 21.52
CA TYR A 170 7.29 0.69 22.21
C TYR A 170 7.01 0.82 23.71
N LEU A 171 5.74 0.85 24.11
CA LEU A 171 5.36 0.87 25.52
C LEU A 171 5.63 -0.47 26.21
N GLY A 172 5.35 -1.60 25.55
CA GLY A 172 5.63 -2.94 26.09
C GLY A 172 7.12 -3.21 26.33
N VAL A 173 8.00 -2.71 25.45
CA VAL A 173 9.47 -2.79 25.66
C VAL A 173 9.93 -1.99 26.89
N ARG A 174 9.22 -0.92 27.27
CA ARG A 174 9.56 -0.11 28.46
C ARG A 174 9.08 -0.74 29.77
N GLU A 175 8.16 -1.69 29.69
CA GLU A 175 7.61 -2.39 30.85
C GLU A 175 8.45 -3.60 31.28
N GLU A 176 9.62 -3.82 30.65
CA GLU A 176 10.61 -4.76 31.19
C GLU A 176 10.96 -4.41 32.65
N PRO A 177 11.09 -5.41 33.53
CA PRO A 177 10.82 -5.24 34.94
C PRO A 177 11.95 -4.53 35.67
N SER A 178 11.60 -3.59 36.54
CA SER A 178 12.40 -3.35 37.74
C SER A 178 12.32 -4.61 38.61
N GLY A 179 13.25 -5.54 38.46
CA GLY A 179 13.29 -6.75 39.26
C GLY A 179 14.63 -7.45 39.16
N TYR A 180 15.33 -7.48 40.30
CA TYR A 180 16.59 -8.16 40.59
C TYR A 180 16.70 -9.60 40.08
#